data_AF-A0A9E2QGR6-F1
#
_entry.id   AF-A0A9E2QGR6-F1
#
_cell.length_a   1.000
_cell.length_b   1.000
_cell.length_c   1.000
_cell.angle_alpha   90.00
_cell.angle_beta   90.00
_cell.angle_gamma   90.00
#
_symmetry.space_group_name_H-M   'P 1'
#
loop_
_entity.id
_entity.type
_entity.pdbx_description
1 polymer ?
#
loop_
_entity_poly.entity_id
_entity_poly.type
_entity_poly.pdbx_seq_one_letter_code
_entity_poly.pdbx_strand_id
1 'polypeptide(L)'
;YDNYLFMQDDCYIKKDNWLKDFIQCFNSIEKCGLVGEYLNKSWDMPWTELTGSDSKKKVSKKKRERAEFYIETLRKWGIPKSETASHLTSVVHFASRKILEEVDGYIITNDYNEAIAAEIAFSKKIQNKGYEIVQIGKRRHSRIGHRQWMSDGFFSRLANSIKKRTGLLTNIEKRSNPYGD
;
A
#
# COMPACT_ATOMS: atom_id res chain seq x y z
N TYR A 1 7.50 7.72 23.07
CA TYR A 1 6.56 8.14 22.02
C TYR A 1 5.37 7.20 22.00
N ASP A 2 4.17 7.75 21.90
CA ASP A 2 2.90 7.00 21.89
C ASP A 2 2.43 6.67 20.49
N ASN A 3 2.94 7.38 19.48
CA ASN A 3 2.65 7.19 18.08
C ASN A 3 3.93 7.16 17.27
N TYR A 4 3.90 6.41 16.18
CA TYR A 4 5.02 6.24 15.25
C TYR A 4 4.53 6.46 13.82
N LEU A 5 5.35 7.15 13.03
CA LEU A 5 5.20 7.22 11.59
C LEU A 5 6.42 6.57 10.94
N PHE A 6 6.18 5.55 10.14
CA PHE A 6 7.16 4.91 9.28
C PHE A 6 7.03 5.49 7.87
N MET A 7 8.17 5.83 7.28
CA MET A 7 8.26 6.39 5.93
C MET A 7 9.42 5.72 5.19
N GLN A 8 9.21 5.41 3.92
CA GLN A 8 10.32 5.09 3.03
C GLN A 8 11.21 6.32 2.79
N ASP A 9 12.48 6.08 2.50
CA ASP A 9 13.54 7.09 2.29
C ASP A 9 13.23 8.08 1.16
N ASP A 10 12.55 7.61 0.11
CA ASP A 10 12.16 8.41 -1.05
C ASP A 10 10.87 9.23 -0.85
N CYS A 11 10.36 9.31 0.38
CA CYS A 11 9.20 10.13 0.72
C CYS A 11 9.55 11.63 0.79
N TYR A 12 8.55 12.49 0.53
CA TYR A 12 8.67 13.94 0.71
C TYR A 12 7.34 14.54 1.17
N ILE A 13 7.41 15.61 1.97
CA ILE A 13 6.24 16.29 2.50
C ILE A 13 5.60 17.17 1.43
N LYS A 14 4.28 17.09 1.28
CA LYS A 14 3.50 17.88 0.29
C LYS A 14 2.63 18.97 0.90
N LYS A 15 2.30 18.86 2.19
CA LYS A 15 1.36 19.76 2.87
C LYS A 15 1.88 20.13 4.24
N ASP A 16 1.58 21.34 4.65
CA ASP A 16 1.74 21.76 6.04
C ASP A 16 0.82 20.95 6.94
N ASN A 17 1.18 20.85 8.22
CA ASN A 17 0.43 20.09 9.24
C ASN A 17 0.20 18.61 8.88
N TRP A 18 1.00 18.03 7.98
CA TRP A 18 0.86 16.64 7.54
C TRP A 18 0.74 15.66 8.70
N LEU A 19 1.58 15.79 9.73
CA LEU A 19 1.57 14.89 10.88
C LEU A 19 0.29 15.02 11.71
N LYS A 20 -0.22 16.25 11.85
CA LYS A 20 -1.47 16.52 12.56
C LYS A 20 -2.65 15.82 11.88
N ASP A 21 -2.68 15.79 10.54
CA ASP A 21 -3.72 15.08 9.79
C ASP A 21 -3.72 13.57 10.13
N PHE A 22 -2.54 12.93 10.27
CA PHE A 22 -2.45 11.51 10.64
C PHE A 22 -3.00 11.25 12.05
N ILE A 23 -2.57 12.07 13.01
CA ILE A 23 -3.02 11.97 14.41
C ILE A 23 -4.54 12.17 14.50
N GLN A 24 -5.07 13.18 13.82
CA GLN A 24 -6.51 13.45 13.80
C GLN A 24 -7.29 12.30 13.15
N CYS A 25 -6.81 11.78 12.01
CA CYS A 25 -7.42 10.64 11.35
C CYS A 25 -7.48 9.42 12.27
N PHE A 26 -6.36 9.07 12.91
CA PHE A 26 -6.26 7.94 13.82
C PHE A 26 -7.21 8.06 15.02
N ASN A 27 -7.26 9.24 15.64
CA ASN A 27 -8.11 9.49 16.82
C ASN A 27 -9.60 9.65 16.49
N SER A 28 -9.95 9.95 15.24
CA SER A 28 -11.34 10.16 14.82
C SER A 28 -12.13 8.87 14.59
N ILE A 29 -11.47 7.71 14.60
CA ILE A 29 -12.06 6.41 14.28
C ILE A 29 -11.89 5.50 15.49
N GLU A 30 -13.01 5.05 16.07
CA GLU A 30 -13.07 4.33 17.36
C GLU A 30 -12.16 3.10 17.44
N LYS A 31 -11.90 2.45 16.30
CA LYS A 31 -11.02 1.28 16.20
C LYS A 31 -9.94 1.43 15.13
N CYS A 32 -9.37 2.62 14.95
CA CYS A 32 -8.26 2.78 14.02
C CYS A 32 -7.01 2.04 14.51
N GLY A 33 -6.48 1.14 13.70
CA GLY A 33 -5.21 0.45 13.97
C GLY A 33 -4.07 0.97 13.10
N LEU A 34 -4.36 1.39 11.87
CA LEU A 34 -3.34 1.83 10.93
C LEU A 34 -3.85 2.95 10.04
N VAL A 35 -3.06 4.00 9.86
CA VAL A 35 -3.33 5.06 8.87
C VAL A 35 -2.18 5.10 7.87
N GLY A 36 -2.49 5.20 6.58
CA GLY A 36 -1.48 5.28 5.53
C GLY A 36 -1.90 6.14 4.34
N GLU A 37 -0.99 6.39 3.41
CA GLU A 37 -1.25 7.26 2.25
C GLU A 37 -1.97 6.57 1.10
N TYR A 38 -1.92 5.24 1.03
CA TYR A 38 -2.48 4.51 -0.09
C TYR A 38 -3.01 3.14 0.34
N LEU A 39 -4.34 2.99 0.25
CA LEU A 39 -5.01 1.70 0.30
C LEU A 39 -5.05 1.14 -1.13
N ASN A 40 -4.44 -0.02 -1.33
CA ASN A 40 -4.22 -0.56 -2.65
C ASN A 40 -5.53 -1.13 -3.26
N LYS A 41 -6.33 -0.26 -3.86
CA LYS A 41 -7.65 -0.59 -4.41
C LYS A 41 -7.63 -1.68 -5.48
N SER A 42 -6.52 -1.88 -6.18
CA SER A 42 -6.47 -2.95 -7.18
C SER A 42 -6.44 -4.34 -6.51
N TRP A 43 -6.06 -4.42 -5.24
CA TRP A 43 -6.02 -5.64 -4.43
C TRP A 43 -7.16 -5.73 -3.42
N ASP A 44 -8.05 -4.72 -3.38
CA ASP A 44 -9.20 -4.69 -2.48
C ASP A 44 -10.34 -5.58 -2.99
N MET A 45 -10.13 -6.90 -2.92
CA MET A 45 -11.08 -7.92 -3.35
C MET A 45 -10.87 -9.23 -2.59
N PRO A 46 -11.88 -10.13 -2.57
CA PRO A 46 -11.75 -11.43 -1.93
C PRO A 46 -10.57 -12.23 -2.49
N TRP A 47 -9.89 -12.97 -1.63
CA TRP A 47 -8.80 -13.86 -2.05
C TRP A 47 -9.25 -14.89 -3.08
N THR A 48 -10.48 -15.40 -2.95
CA THR A 48 -11.07 -16.38 -3.88
C THR A 48 -11.27 -15.83 -5.29
N GLU A 49 -11.56 -14.53 -5.42
CA GLU A 49 -11.64 -13.85 -6.71
C GLU A 49 -10.24 -13.72 -7.34
N LEU A 50 -9.23 -13.37 -6.54
CA LEU A 50 -7.84 -13.25 -7.00
C LEU A 50 -7.25 -14.57 -7.47
N THR A 51 -7.52 -15.66 -6.74
CA THR A 51 -7.05 -17.01 -7.09
C THR A 51 -7.85 -17.64 -8.23
N GLY A 52 -8.94 -17.00 -8.67
CA GLY A 52 -9.78 -17.50 -9.76
C GLY A 52 -10.67 -18.69 -9.38
N SER A 53 -10.88 -18.92 -8.08
CA SER A 53 -11.77 -19.97 -7.57
C SER A 53 -13.25 -19.60 -7.75
N ASP A 54 -13.56 -18.32 -7.96
CA ASP A 54 -14.92 -17.79 -8.04
C ASP A 54 -14.98 -16.55 -8.96
N SER A 55 -14.80 -16.72 -10.28
CA SER A 55 -14.46 -15.58 -11.17
C SER A 55 -15.64 -15.06 -12.00
N LYS A 56 -16.28 -13.97 -11.54
CA LYS A 56 -17.03 -13.03 -12.40
C LYS A 56 -16.13 -12.01 -13.10
N LYS A 57 -14.91 -11.76 -12.59
CA LYS A 57 -13.92 -10.84 -13.18
C LYS A 57 -12.70 -11.56 -13.73
N LYS A 58 -12.13 -11.05 -14.83
CA LYS A 58 -10.86 -11.51 -15.38
C LYS A 58 -9.69 -10.94 -14.57
N VAL A 59 -9.04 -11.77 -13.77
CA VAL A 59 -7.76 -11.49 -13.10
C VAL A 59 -6.61 -12.02 -13.95
N SER A 60 -5.53 -11.25 -14.09
CA SER A 60 -4.35 -11.67 -14.88
C SER A 60 -3.65 -12.87 -14.22
N LYS A 61 -2.99 -13.71 -15.04
CA LYS A 61 -2.21 -14.86 -14.54
C LYS A 61 -1.15 -14.42 -13.51
N LYS A 62 -0.41 -13.36 -13.82
CA LYS A 62 0.62 -12.79 -12.94
C LYS A 62 0.06 -12.35 -11.58
N LYS A 63 -1.11 -11.70 -11.57
CA LYS A 63 -1.75 -11.25 -10.34
C LYS A 63 -2.26 -12.42 -9.50
N ARG A 64 -2.77 -13.46 -10.15
CA ARG A 64 -3.15 -14.73 -9.51
C ARG A 64 -1.97 -15.40 -8.83
N GLU A 65 -0.86 -15.60 -9.56
CA GLU A 65 0.37 -16.20 -9.03
C GLU A 65 0.91 -15.43 -7.82
N ARG A 66 0.87 -14.09 -7.88
CA ARG A 66 1.23 -13.25 -6.74
C ARG A 66 0.29 -13.43 -5.55
N ALA A 67 -1.02 -13.49 -5.78
CA ALA A 67 -1.99 -13.72 -4.72
C ALA A 67 -1.76 -15.07 -4.03
N GLU A 68 -1.52 -16.13 -4.81
CA GLU A 68 -1.18 -17.46 -4.30
C GLU A 68 0.10 -17.43 -3.46
N PHE A 69 1.15 -16.76 -3.95
CA PHE A 69 2.38 -16.56 -3.20
C PHE A 69 2.15 -15.85 -1.86
N TYR A 70 1.35 -14.77 -1.83
CA TYR A 70 1.05 -14.04 -0.59
C TYR A 70 0.23 -14.88 0.39
N ILE A 71 -0.77 -15.63 -0.09
CA ILE A 71 -1.57 -16.54 0.75
C ILE A 71 -0.66 -17.58 1.42
N GLU A 72 0.21 -18.20 0.63
CA GLU A 72 1.13 -19.22 1.14
C GLU A 72 2.14 -18.63 2.13
N THR A 73 2.63 -17.42 1.89
CA THR A 73 3.55 -16.73 2.79
C THR A 73 2.88 -16.37 4.11
N LEU A 74 1.66 -15.83 4.08
CA LEU A 74 0.87 -15.56 5.29
C LEU A 74 0.61 -16.84 6.09
N ARG A 75 0.29 -17.95 5.41
CA ARG A 75 0.10 -19.26 6.04
C ARG A 75 1.37 -19.72 6.75
N LYS A 76 2.54 -19.62 6.11
CA LYS A 76 3.85 -19.95 6.72
C LYS A 76 4.15 -19.10 7.95
N TRP A 77 3.78 -17.83 7.93
CA TRP A 77 3.95 -16.92 9.08
C TRP A 77 2.85 -17.05 10.15
N GLY A 78 1.90 -17.97 9.98
CA GLY A 78 0.80 -18.15 10.95
C GLY A 78 -0.17 -16.97 11.01
N ILE A 79 -0.26 -16.16 9.94
CA ILE A 79 -1.13 -14.99 9.88
C ILE A 79 -2.41 -15.35 9.11
N PRO A 80 -3.60 -15.20 9.72
CA PRO A 80 -4.85 -15.34 9.00
C PRO A 80 -4.97 -14.29 7.89
N LYS A 81 -5.23 -14.72 6.66
CA LYS A 81 -5.30 -13.83 5.48
C LYS A 81 -6.50 -12.87 5.45
N SER A 82 -7.44 -12.97 6.39
CA SER A 82 -8.76 -12.31 6.35
C SER A 82 -9.58 -12.64 5.08
N GLU A 83 -10.69 -11.95 4.86
CA GLU A 83 -11.58 -12.17 3.71
C GLU A 83 -11.00 -11.63 2.40
N THR A 84 -10.42 -10.43 2.43
CA THR A 84 -9.91 -9.72 1.24
C THR A 84 -8.40 -9.53 1.27
N ALA A 85 -7.81 -9.24 0.12
CA ALA A 85 -6.40 -8.86 0.02
C ALA A 85 -6.15 -7.36 0.28
N SER A 86 -7.13 -6.62 0.80
CA SER A 86 -7.02 -5.20 1.10
C SER A 86 -5.88 -4.90 2.08
N HIS A 87 -5.03 -3.92 1.77
CA HIS A 87 -3.90 -3.52 2.62
C HIS A 87 -3.50 -2.07 2.32
N LEU A 88 -2.91 -1.43 3.32
CA LEU A 88 -2.19 -0.18 3.13
C LEU A 88 -0.77 -0.49 2.64
N THR A 89 -0.26 0.37 1.74
CA THR A 89 1.13 0.24 1.28
C THR A 89 2.11 0.78 2.31
N SER A 90 3.20 0.07 2.55
CA SER A 90 4.28 0.34 3.51
C SER A 90 5.13 1.58 3.20
N VAL A 91 4.76 2.35 2.19
CA VAL A 91 5.38 3.65 1.86
C VAL A 91 5.27 4.62 3.03
N VAL A 92 4.08 4.71 3.63
CA VAL A 92 3.79 5.57 4.79
C VAL A 92 2.77 4.87 5.67
N HIS A 93 3.17 4.57 6.90
CA HIS A 93 2.32 3.94 7.92
C HIS A 93 2.41 4.68 9.24
N PHE A 94 1.25 5.01 9.80
CA PHE A 94 1.08 5.61 11.12
C PHE A 94 0.32 4.65 12.03
N ALA A 95 0.88 4.37 13.19
CA ALA A 95 0.26 3.53 14.22
C ALA A 95 0.66 4.00 15.62
N SER A 96 -0.17 3.66 16.61
CA SER A 96 0.19 3.86 18.01
C SER A 96 1.15 2.78 18.50
N ARG A 97 1.89 3.07 19.58
CA ARG A 97 2.71 2.11 20.32
C ARG A 97 1.90 0.86 20.67
N LYS A 98 0.72 1.07 21.24
CA LYS A 98 -0.19 -0.01 21.65
C LYS A 98 -0.49 -0.96 20.50
N ILE A 99 -0.83 -0.44 19.32
CA ILE A 99 -1.12 -1.29 18.16
C ILE A 99 0.13 -2.08 17.76
N LEU A 100 1.29 -1.43 17.70
CA LEU A 100 2.55 -2.10 17.34
C LEU A 100 2.90 -3.24 18.31
N GLU A 101 2.68 -3.04 19.60
CA GLU A 101 2.91 -4.06 20.64
C GLU A 101 1.89 -5.21 20.52
N GLU A 102 0.62 -4.92 20.25
CA GLU A 102 -0.43 -5.94 20.10
C GLU A 102 -0.28 -6.84 18.87
N VAL A 103 0.35 -6.34 17.81
CA VAL A 103 0.58 -7.07 16.56
C VAL A 103 2.02 -7.57 16.39
N ASP A 104 2.88 -7.31 17.37
CA ASP A 104 4.30 -7.67 17.34
C ASP A 104 5.00 -7.11 16.09
N GLY A 105 4.79 -5.82 15.83
CA GLY A 105 5.48 -5.05 14.78
C GLY A 105 5.45 -5.65 13.37
N TYR A 106 6.50 -5.32 12.59
CA TYR A 106 6.70 -5.80 11.22
C TYR A 106 7.49 -7.10 11.17
N ILE A 107 7.16 -7.93 10.19
CA ILE A 107 8.05 -9.02 9.77
C ILE A 107 9.16 -8.40 8.91
N ILE A 108 10.41 -8.69 9.26
CA ILE A 108 11.60 -8.23 8.53
C ILE A 108 12.03 -9.34 7.58
N THR A 109 12.28 -8.99 6.33
CA THR A 109 12.71 -9.89 5.26
C THR A 109 13.72 -9.20 4.35
N ASN A 110 14.54 -10.00 3.67
CA ASN A 110 15.50 -9.56 2.68
C ASN A 110 15.08 -9.91 1.23
N ASP A 111 13.88 -10.50 1.05
CA ASP A 111 13.30 -10.77 -0.27
C ASP A 111 12.24 -9.73 -0.63
N TYR A 112 12.27 -9.28 -1.89
CA TYR A 112 11.38 -8.22 -2.35
C TYR A 112 9.90 -8.64 -2.40
N ASN A 113 9.60 -9.88 -2.82
CA ASN A 113 8.22 -10.34 -2.87
C ASN A 113 7.69 -10.58 -1.46
N GLU A 114 8.54 -11.10 -0.57
CA GLU A 114 8.22 -11.21 0.85
C GLU A 114 8.04 -9.84 1.49
N ALA A 115 8.73 -8.78 1.05
CA ALA A 115 8.51 -7.43 1.57
C ALA A 115 7.08 -6.95 1.31
N ILE A 116 6.51 -7.25 0.13
CA ILE A 116 5.09 -6.99 -0.16
C ILE A 116 4.20 -7.91 0.68
N ALA A 117 4.56 -9.17 0.86
CA ALA A 117 3.83 -10.06 1.76
C ALA A 117 3.84 -9.54 3.21
N ALA A 118 4.95 -8.96 3.68
CA ALA A 118 5.11 -8.37 5.01
C ALA A 118 4.23 -7.12 5.19
N GLU A 119 4.10 -6.31 4.16
CA GLU A 119 3.15 -5.19 4.09
C GLU A 119 1.69 -5.67 4.25
N ILE A 120 1.31 -6.70 3.50
CA ILE A 120 -0.02 -7.32 3.59
C ILE A 120 -0.21 -7.91 5.00
N ALA A 121 0.77 -8.66 5.48
CA ALA A 121 0.81 -9.29 6.80
C ALA A 121 0.57 -8.27 7.92
N PHE A 122 1.22 -7.12 7.87
CA PHE A 122 1.04 -6.08 8.88
C PHE A 122 -0.40 -5.54 8.91
N SER A 123 -0.98 -5.25 7.74
CA SER A 123 -2.40 -4.88 7.63
C SER A 123 -3.31 -6.01 8.17
N LYS A 124 -3.00 -7.28 7.89
CA LYS A 124 -3.82 -8.42 8.33
C LYS A 124 -3.74 -8.67 9.82
N LYS A 125 -2.56 -8.57 10.43
CA LYS A 125 -2.40 -8.67 11.88
C LYS A 125 -3.31 -7.65 12.59
N ILE A 126 -3.35 -6.41 12.09
CA ILE A 126 -4.19 -5.33 12.64
C ILE A 126 -5.68 -5.62 12.45
N GLN A 127 -6.10 -5.99 11.23
CA GLN A 127 -7.49 -6.33 10.94
C GLN A 127 -8.00 -7.54 11.75
N ASN A 128 -7.17 -8.58 11.91
CA ASN A 128 -7.53 -9.77 12.69
C ASN A 128 -7.68 -9.49 14.19
N LYS A 129 -7.15 -8.37 14.69
CA LYS A 129 -7.40 -7.88 16.05
C LYS A 129 -8.69 -7.05 16.16
N GLY A 130 -9.41 -6.86 15.05
CA GLY A 130 -10.67 -6.10 14.99
C GLY A 130 -10.49 -4.59 14.77
N TYR A 131 -9.30 -4.15 14.36
CA TYR A 131 -9.03 -2.76 14.04
C TYR A 131 -9.21 -2.46 12.54
N GLU A 132 -9.47 -1.20 12.23
CA GLU A 132 -9.55 -0.67 10.89
C GLU A 132 -8.19 -0.20 10.37
N ILE A 133 -8.00 -0.35 9.06
CA ILE A 133 -6.90 0.27 8.32
C ILE A 133 -7.47 1.37 7.42
N VAL A 134 -6.85 2.54 7.40
CA VAL A 134 -7.46 3.76 6.85
C VAL A 134 -6.50 4.50 5.93
N GLN A 135 -6.98 4.88 4.74
CA GLN A 135 -6.24 5.80 3.88
C GLN A 135 -6.50 7.24 4.29
N ILE A 136 -5.43 8.00 4.52
CA ILE A 136 -5.52 9.42 4.84
C ILE A 136 -5.95 10.24 3.62
N GLY A 137 -7.25 10.54 3.57
CA GLY A 137 -7.87 11.29 2.50
C GLY A 137 -8.16 10.51 1.21
N LYS A 138 -8.75 11.19 0.24
CA LYS A 138 -9.37 10.56 -0.94
C LYS A 138 -8.38 10.10 -2.02
N ARG A 139 -7.17 10.67 -2.06
CA ARG A 139 -6.17 10.43 -3.11
C ARG A 139 -4.94 9.78 -2.50
N ARG A 140 -4.30 8.86 -3.26
CA ARG A 140 -3.00 8.31 -2.90
C ARG A 140 -1.97 9.43 -2.67
N HIS A 141 -1.16 9.33 -1.63
CA HIS A 141 -0.01 10.22 -1.38
C HIS A 141 -0.40 11.70 -1.36
N SER A 142 -1.41 12.01 -0.57
CA SER A 142 -2.04 13.32 -0.51
C SER A 142 -1.36 14.29 0.44
N ARG A 143 -0.71 13.81 1.52
CA ARG A 143 0.04 14.64 2.49
C ARG A 143 1.54 14.40 2.36
N ILE A 144 1.92 13.14 2.16
CA ILE A 144 3.28 12.67 1.94
C ILE A 144 3.34 12.03 0.55
N GLY A 145 4.20 12.59 -0.30
CA GLY A 145 4.53 12.08 -1.62
C GLY A 145 5.64 11.04 -1.56
N HIS A 146 5.82 10.30 -2.64
CA HIS A 146 6.98 9.42 -2.82
C HIS A 146 7.44 9.45 -4.28
N ARG A 147 8.76 9.49 -4.48
CA ARG A 147 9.41 9.80 -5.78
C ARG A 147 8.98 8.89 -6.91
N GLN A 148 8.76 7.60 -6.63
CA GLN A 148 8.29 6.62 -7.62
C GLN A 148 6.97 7.04 -8.31
N TRP A 149 6.11 7.82 -7.65
CA TRP A 149 4.83 8.27 -8.20
C TRP A 149 4.84 9.73 -8.66
N MET A 150 6.00 10.42 -8.63
CA MET A 150 6.15 11.76 -9.19
C MET A 150 6.20 11.76 -10.72
N SER A 151 6.79 10.72 -11.32
CA SER A 151 6.96 10.61 -12.78
C SER A 151 5.64 10.47 -13.54
N ASP A 152 4.59 9.99 -12.89
CA ASP A 152 3.28 9.76 -13.53
C ASP A 152 2.53 11.07 -13.83
N GLY A 153 2.80 12.16 -13.10
CA GLY A 153 1.91 13.33 -13.09
C GLY A 153 2.35 14.53 -13.94
N PHE A 154 3.62 14.94 -13.82
CA PHE A 154 4.08 16.20 -14.42
C PHE A 154 4.94 15.95 -15.66
N PHE A 155 5.99 15.15 -15.53
CA PHE A 155 6.87 14.79 -16.66
C PHE A 155 6.14 13.97 -17.72
N SER A 156 5.25 13.04 -17.35
CA SER A 156 4.45 12.30 -18.35
C SER A 156 3.52 13.21 -19.15
N ARG A 157 2.89 14.22 -18.51
CA ARG A 157 1.99 15.17 -19.18
C ARG A 157 2.76 16.16 -20.06
N LEU A 158 3.90 16.64 -19.59
CA LEU A 158 4.78 17.51 -20.36
C LEU A 158 5.39 16.75 -21.55
N ALA A 159 5.91 15.54 -21.33
CA ALA A 159 6.43 14.67 -22.38
C ALA A 159 5.35 14.28 -23.39
N ASN A 160 4.10 13.99 -22.96
CA ASN A 160 3.00 13.72 -23.89
C ASN A 160 2.56 14.98 -24.67
N SER A 161 2.62 16.17 -24.07
CA SER A 161 2.33 17.44 -24.74
C SER A 161 3.40 17.80 -25.77
N ILE A 162 4.68 17.54 -25.46
CA ILE A 162 5.82 17.70 -26.37
C ILE A 162 5.78 16.63 -27.48
N LYS A 163 5.51 15.36 -27.14
CA LYS A 163 5.37 14.23 -28.09
C LYS A 163 4.30 14.50 -29.15
N LYS A 164 3.18 15.11 -28.77
CA LYS A 164 2.10 15.50 -29.69
C LYS A 164 2.48 16.67 -30.61
N ARG A 165 3.53 17.43 -30.26
CA ARG A 165 4.06 18.57 -31.03
C ARG A 165 5.29 18.23 -31.88
N THR A 166 6.14 17.28 -31.47
CA THR A 166 7.47 17.08 -32.07
C THR A 166 7.71 15.72 -32.71
N GLY A 167 6.82 14.72 -32.54
CA GLY A 167 6.98 13.40 -33.15
C GLY A 167 8.19 12.58 -32.67
N LEU A 168 8.92 13.04 -31.65
CA LEU A 168 10.16 12.41 -31.18
C LEU A 168 9.92 11.37 -30.07
N LEU A 169 10.62 10.24 -30.17
CA LEU A 169 10.67 9.17 -29.18
C LEU A 169 11.80 9.42 -28.18
N THR A 170 11.47 9.72 -26.92
CA THR A 170 12.43 9.61 -25.81
C THR A 170 12.02 8.43 -24.92
N ASN A 171 12.90 7.44 -24.78
CA ASN A 171 12.74 6.34 -23.85
C ASN A 171 12.97 6.84 -22.42
N ILE A 172 11.89 7.23 -21.75
CA ILE A 172 11.91 7.34 -20.28
C ILE A 172 11.74 5.91 -19.76
N GLU A 173 12.82 5.34 -19.21
CA GLU A 173 12.75 4.08 -18.49
C GLU A 173 11.73 4.20 -17.34
N LYS A 174 10.57 3.57 -17.52
CA LYS A 174 9.60 3.41 -16.45
C LYS A 174 10.20 2.43 -15.44
N ARG A 175 10.55 2.89 -14.25
CA ARG A 175 10.67 1.99 -13.10
C ARG A 175 9.31 1.30 -12.93
N SER A 176 9.29 -0.03 -13.02
CA SER A 176 8.07 -0.81 -12.92
C SER A 176 7.35 -0.52 -11.60
N ASN A 177 6.10 -0.06 -11.66
CA ASN A 177 5.24 0.07 -10.49
C ASN A 177 4.81 -1.36 -10.07
N PRO A 178 5.24 -1.89 -8.92
CA PRO A 178 4.89 -3.24 -8.49
C PRO A 178 3.39 -3.38 -8.20
N TYR A 179 2.71 -2.26 -7.92
CA TYR A 179 1.27 -2.15 -7.69
C TYR A 179 0.47 -1.89 -8.98
N GLY A 180 1.15 -1.74 -10.11
CA GLY A 180 0.53 -1.61 -11.43
C GLY A 180 0.32 -2.98 -12.06
N ASP A 181 -0.93 -3.42 -12.07
CA ASP A 181 -1.56 -4.19 -13.15
C ASP A 181 -2.96 -3.60 -13.37
#